data_AF-A0A429KAU7-F1
#
_entry.id   AF-A0A429KAU7-F1
#
_cell.length_a   1.000
_cell.length_b   1.000
_cell.length_c   1.000
_cell.angle_alpha   90.00
_cell.angle_beta   90.00
_cell.angle_gamma   90.00
#
_symmetry.space_group_name_H-M   'P 1'
#
loop_
_entity.id
_entity.type
_entity.pdbx_description
1 polymer ?
#
loop_
_entity_poly.entity_id
_entity_poly.type
_entity_poly.pdbx_seq_one_letter_code
_entity_poly.pdbx_strand_id
1 'polypeptide(L)'
;MVLLNSSAHQIYWLGRYLMRVKFAASHLPFIQDEKATKFAAAFGLVIENAELLNHYMLDKKQTFSLLNQLIIAKDNIQELRGILSSHAYAELNNVINTLQPEPNALNKAVKQCTQILEAEHEDVRLFLHLGQKIEQFDIELRFGQDLSFLLAELDIVVQQLAHLNWENIDENWQVLKQQLTWDAYYTFTQQLENMFEG
;
A
#
# COMPACT_ATOMS: atom_id res chain seq x y z
N MET A 1 -3.25 21.73 8.71
CA MET A 1 -3.65 20.79 9.79
C MET A 1 -2.36 20.31 10.45
N VAL A 2 -2.32 20.01 11.76
CA VAL A 2 -1.14 19.34 12.35
C VAL A 2 -1.49 17.87 12.47
N LEU A 3 -0.90 17.03 11.62
CA LEU A 3 -1.12 15.59 11.62
C LEU A 3 -0.25 14.93 12.70
N LEU A 4 -0.85 14.17 13.60
CA LEU A 4 -0.11 13.39 14.59
C LEU A 4 0.60 12.21 13.91
N ASN A 5 1.77 11.81 14.42
CA ASN A 5 2.54 10.68 13.87
C ASN A 5 1.70 9.39 13.81
N SER A 6 0.85 9.12 14.81
CA SER A 6 -0.06 7.97 14.78
C SER A 6 -1.06 8.02 13.61
N SER A 7 -1.58 9.21 13.28
CA SER A 7 -2.48 9.39 12.14
C SER A 7 -1.74 9.29 10.82
N ALA A 8 -0.55 9.87 10.72
CA ALA A 8 0.33 9.74 9.56
C ALA A 8 0.67 8.27 9.29
N HIS A 9 0.98 7.52 10.34
CA HIS A 9 1.26 6.09 10.28
C HIS A 9 0.05 5.28 9.78
N GLN A 10 -1.15 5.59 10.26
CA GLN A 10 -2.38 4.95 9.77
C GLN A 10 -2.63 5.23 8.28
N ILE A 11 -2.39 6.47 7.83
CA ILE A 11 -2.52 6.86 6.42
C ILE A 11 -1.47 6.16 5.56
N TYR A 12 -0.23 6.08 6.04
CA TYR A 12 0.85 5.34 5.38
C TYR A 12 0.47 3.87 5.19
N TRP A 13 0.03 3.18 6.24
CA TRP A 13 -0.42 1.78 6.12
C TRP A 13 -1.66 1.63 5.24
N LEU A 14 -2.59 2.59 5.28
CA LEU A 14 -3.74 2.59 4.38
C LEU A 14 -3.28 2.66 2.91
N GLY A 15 -2.30 3.51 2.59
CA GLY A 15 -1.68 3.57 1.27
C GLY A 15 -1.08 2.23 0.84
N ARG A 16 -0.36 1.56 1.74
CA ARG A 16 0.20 0.22 1.49
C ARG A 16 -0.88 -0.80 1.19
N TYR A 17 -1.92 -0.89 2.03
CA TYR A 17 -3.01 -1.85 1.83
C TYR A 17 -3.75 -1.63 0.52
N LEU A 18 -4.06 -0.37 0.19
CA LEU A 18 -4.72 -0.03 -1.08
C LEU A 18 -3.85 -0.43 -2.27
N MET A 19 -2.54 -0.14 -2.25
CA MET A 19 -1.65 -0.52 -3.34
C MET A 19 -1.53 -2.04 -3.51
N ARG A 20 -1.42 -2.78 -2.39
CA ARG A 20 -1.39 -4.25 -2.40
C ARG A 20 -2.64 -4.84 -3.03
N VAL A 21 -3.81 -4.35 -2.62
CA VAL A 21 -5.09 -4.82 -3.16
C VAL A 21 -5.21 -4.48 -4.64
N LYS A 22 -4.86 -3.25 -5.05
CA LYS A 22 -4.85 -2.83 -6.46
C LYS A 22 -3.98 -3.76 -7.32
N PHE A 23 -2.76 -4.02 -6.87
CA PHE A 23 -1.82 -4.84 -7.61
C PHE A 23 -2.35 -6.27 -7.80
N ALA A 24 -2.74 -6.94 -6.72
CA ALA A 24 -3.21 -8.31 -6.79
C ALA A 24 -4.55 -8.43 -7.53
N ALA A 25 -5.49 -7.49 -7.33
CA ALA A 25 -6.76 -7.49 -8.07
C ALA A 25 -6.57 -7.26 -9.58
N SER A 26 -5.50 -6.59 -10.03
CA SER A 26 -5.19 -6.43 -11.46
C SER A 26 -4.71 -7.72 -12.15
N HIS A 27 -4.33 -8.74 -11.37
CA HIS A 27 -3.89 -10.05 -11.88
C HIS A 27 -4.99 -11.11 -11.83
N LEU A 28 -6.11 -10.83 -11.16
CA LEU A 28 -7.22 -11.77 -11.03
C LEU A 28 -8.20 -11.66 -12.20
N PRO A 29 -8.82 -12.79 -12.60
CA PRO A 29 -8.50 -14.15 -12.18
C PRO A 29 -7.25 -14.69 -12.88
N PHE A 30 -6.46 -15.50 -12.18
CA PHE A 30 -5.43 -16.30 -12.82
C PHE A 30 -6.07 -17.41 -13.65
N ILE A 31 -5.55 -17.62 -14.86
CA ILE A 31 -5.98 -18.70 -15.77
C ILE A 31 -4.87 -19.74 -15.97
N GLN A 32 -3.60 -19.32 -15.82
CA GLN A 32 -2.43 -20.15 -16.07
C GLN A 32 -1.77 -20.50 -14.73
N ASP A 33 -1.63 -21.79 -14.44
CA ASP A 33 -1.04 -22.28 -13.19
C ASP A 33 0.37 -21.76 -12.98
N GLU A 34 1.21 -21.75 -14.03
CA GLU A 34 2.57 -21.23 -13.95
C GLU A 34 2.61 -19.76 -13.48
N LYS A 35 1.72 -18.91 -14.01
CA LYS A 35 1.62 -17.51 -13.59
C LYS A 35 1.13 -17.38 -12.15
N ALA A 36 0.17 -18.20 -11.75
CA ALA A 36 -0.35 -18.22 -10.40
C ALA A 36 0.72 -18.66 -9.40
N THR A 37 1.44 -19.76 -9.67
CA THR A 37 2.51 -20.26 -8.80
C THR A 37 3.65 -19.26 -8.70
N LYS A 38 4.06 -18.62 -9.81
CA LYS A 38 5.09 -17.57 -9.77
C LYS A 38 4.64 -16.37 -8.93
N PHE A 39 3.39 -15.95 -9.08
CA PHE A 39 2.81 -14.86 -8.27
C PHE A 39 2.78 -15.24 -6.79
N ALA A 40 2.27 -16.42 -6.44
CA ALA A 40 2.21 -16.91 -5.07
C ALA A 40 3.61 -16.99 -4.43
N ALA A 41 4.58 -17.56 -5.15
CA ALA A 41 5.96 -17.69 -4.68
C ALA A 41 6.64 -16.35 -4.42
N ALA A 42 6.35 -15.31 -5.21
CA ALA A 42 6.87 -13.95 -5.00
C ALA A 42 6.45 -13.37 -3.63
N PHE A 43 5.32 -13.82 -3.08
CA PHE A 43 4.81 -13.46 -1.75
C PHE A 43 5.05 -14.56 -0.70
N GLY A 44 5.87 -15.56 -0.98
CA GLY A 44 6.16 -16.66 -0.04
C GLY A 44 4.98 -17.61 0.20
N LEU A 45 3.97 -17.60 -0.67
CA LEU A 45 2.82 -18.49 -0.59
C LEU A 45 3.09 -19.81 -1.33
N VAL A 46 2.72 -20.93 -0.70
CA VAL A 46 2.80 -22.27 -1.31
C VAL A 46 1.45 -22.61 -1.94
N ILE A 47 1.22 -22.15 -3.17
CA ILE A 47 -0.01 -22.38 -3.93
C ILE A 47 0.33 -22.89 -5.33
N GLU A 48 -0.22 -24.04 -5.69
CA GLU A 48 0.26 -24.85 -6.82
C GLU A 48 -0.50 -24.62 -8.14
N ASN A 49 -1.64 -23.92 -8.10
CA ASN A 49 -2.44 -23.68 -9.31
C ASN A 49 -3.28 -22.39 -9.22
N ALA A 50 -3.83 -21.99 -10.37
CA ALA A 50 -4.61 -20.78 -10.53
C ALA A 50 -5.94 -20.81 -9.75
N GLU A 51 -6.62 -21.95 -9.71
CA GLU A 51 -7.89 -22.10 -9.01
C GLU A 51 -7.74 -21.86 -7.50
N LEU A 52 -6.74 -22.49 -6.88
CA LEU A 52 -6.44 -22.33 -5.46
C LEU A 52 -6.04 -20.89 -5.13
N LEU A 53 -5.24 -20.24 -5.99
CA LEU A 53 -4.84 -18.86 -5.77
C LEU A 53 -6.03 -17.90 -5.86
N ASN A 54 -6.90 -18.08 -6.85
CA ASN A 54 -8.12 -17.28 -7.00
C ASN A 54 -9.03 -17.41 -5.76
N HIS A 55 -9.22 -18.62 -5.25
CA HIS A 55 -9.99 -18.85 -4.02
C HIS A 55 -9.31 -18.22 -2.80
N TYR A 56 -7.99 -18.42 -2.63
CA TYR A 56 -7.22 -17.85 -1.53
C TYR A 56 -7.35 -16.32 -1.48
N MET A 57 -7.19 -15.65 -2.62
CA MET A 57 -7.21 -14.19 -2.71
C MET A 57 -8.57 -13.56 -2.40
N LEU A 58 -9.66 -14.35 -2.51
CA LEU A 58 -11.03 -13.91 -2.23
C LEU A 58 -11.60 -14.52 -0.93
N ASP A 59 -10.79 -15.19 -0.11
CA ASP A 59 -11.21 -15.77 1.17
C ASP A 59 -10.89 -14.82 2.34
N LYS A 60 -11.93 -14.29 2.99
CA LYS A 60 -11.80 -13.39 4.15
C LYS A 60 -11.06 -14.00 5.34
N LYS A 61 -10.94 -15.33 5.42
CA LYS A 61 -10.23 -16.02 6.51
C LYS A 61 -8.73 -16.07 6.32
N GLN A 62 -8.25 -15.87 5.10
CA GLN A 62 -6.82 -15.89 4.80
C GLN A 62 -6.21 -14.52 5.09
N THR A 63 -5.17 -14.50 5.93
CA THR A 63 -4.53 -13.27 6.40
C THR A 63 -4.11 -12.34 5.25
N PHE A 64 -3.58 -12.91 4.17
CA PHE A 64 -3.05 -12.17 3.02
C PHE A 64 -4.03 -12.05 1.85
N SER A 65 -5.29 -12.47 2.00
CA SER A 65 -6.29 -12.28 0.93
C SER A 65 -6.63 -10.82 0.72
N LEU A 66 -7.09 -10.48 -0.48
CA LEU A 66 -7.51 -9.12 -0.82
C LEU A 66 -8.65 -8.63 0.06
N LEU A 67 -9.59 -9.52 0.37
CA LEU A 67 -10.72 -9.15 1.20
C LEU A 67 -10.31 -8.90 2.65
N ASN A 68 -9.37 -9.69 3.20
CA ASN A 68 -8.87 -9.45 4.54
C ASN A 68 -8.03 -8.16 4.60
N GLN A 69 -7.16 -7.93 3.61
CA GLN A 69 -6.39 -6.69 3.52
C GLN A 69 -7.28 -5.45 3.43
N LEU A 70 -8.42 -5.53 2.75
CA LEU A 70 -9.37 -4.42 2.70
C LEU A 70 -10.17 -4.25 4.01
N ILE A 71 -10.43 -5.33 4.75
CA ILE A 71 -11.00 -5.22 6.11
C ILE A 71 -10.03 -4.44 7.01
N ILE A 72 -8.73 -4.72 6.94
CA ILE A 72 -7.73 -3.96 7.70
C ILE A 72 -7.70 -2.49 7.23
N ALA A 73 -7.76 -2.24 5.92
CA ALA A 73 -7.86 -0.87 5.40
C ALA A 73 -9.11 -0.12 5.91
N LYS A 74 -10.23 -0.83 6.07
CA LYS A 74 -11.45 -0.28 6.67
C LYS A 74 -11.23 0.15 8.12
N ASP A 75 -10.56 -0.68 8.91
CA ASP A 75 -10.28 -0.37 10.32
C ASP A 75 -9.36 0.87 10.41
N ASN A 76 -8.34 0.97 9.55
CA ASN A 76 -7.52 2.18 9.45
C ASN A 76 -8.37 3.43 9.11
N ILE A 77 -9.34 3.31 8.19
CA ILE A 77 -10.22 4.43 7.85
C ILE A 77 -11.06 4.88 9.05
N GLN A 78 -11.51 3.96 9.91
CA GLN A 78 -12.28 4.30 11.11
C GLN A 78 -11.46 5.17 12.08
N GLU A 79 -10.18 4.87 12.24
CA GLU A 79 -9.24 5.65 13.06
C GLU A 79 -8.99 7.07 12.52
N LEU A 80 -9.33 7.34 11.26
CA LEU A 80 -9.11 8.63 10.60
C LEU A 80 -10.32 9.57 10.61
N ARG A 81 -11.39 9.26 11.36
CA ARG A 81 -12.64 10.06 11.41
C ARG A 81 -12.45 11.53 11.81
N GLY A 82 -11.43 11.84 12.61
CA GLY A 82 -11.09 13.20 13.03
C GLY A 82 -10.04 13.90 12.15
N ILE A 83 -9.47 13.18 11.19
CA ILE A 83 -8.41 13.65 10.29
C ILE A 83 -8.97 13.97 8.91
N LEU A 84 -9.82 13.08 8.40
CA LEU A 84 -10.46 13.25 7.10
C LEU A 84 -11.63 14.23 7.18
N SER A 85 -11.89 14.92 6.08
CA SER A 85 -13.13 15.67 5.92
C SER A 85 -14.34 14.76 6.12
N SER A 86 -15.43 15.29 6.69
CA SER A 86 -16.64 14.50 6.92
C SER A 86 -17.22 13.92 5.63
N HIS A 87 -16.99 14.62 4.51
CA HIS A 87 -17.38 14.16 3.18
C HIS A 87 -16.53 12.95 2.73
N ALA A 88 -15.20 13.06 2.74
CA ALA A 88 -14.32 11.95 2.37
C ALA A 88 -14.53 10.72 3.25
N TYR A 89 -14.67 10.92 4.57
CA TYR A 89 -14.94 9.82 5.49
C TYR A 89 -16.26 9.09 5.16
N ALA A 90 -17.33 9.84 4.83
CA ALA A 90 -18.60 9.25 4.45
C ALA A 90 -18.51 8.47 3.13
N GLU A 91 -17.82 9.03 2.12
CA GLU A 91 -17.63 8.38 0.83
C GLU A 91 -16.81 7.09 0.94
N LEU A 92 -15.70 7.12 1.67
CA LEU A 92 -14.86 5.93 1.91
C LEU A 92 -15.66 4.81 2.58
N ASN A 93 -16.45 5.13 3.60
CA ASN A 93 -17.31 4.16 4.26
C ASN A 93 -18.37 3.58 3.30
N ASN A 94 -18.93 4.41 2.41
CA ASN A 94 -19.89 3.95 1.41
C ASN A 94 -19.25 2.99 0.40
N VAL A 95 -18.06 3.32 -0.13
CA VAL A 95 -17.31 2.44 -1.04
C VAL A 95 -17.06 1.08 -0.40
N ILE A 96 -16.60 1.05 0.85
CA ILE A 96 -16.26 -0.20 1.54
C ILE A 96 -17.50 -1.02 1.90
N ASN A 97 -18.57 -0.38 2.40
CA ASN A 97 -19.76 -1.11 2.86
C ASN A 97 -20.61 -1.67 1.70
N THR A 98 -20.44 -1.17 0.48
CA THR A 98 -21.18 -1.63 -0.71
C THR A 98 -20.36 -2.57 -1.60
N LEU A 99 -19.12 -2.86 -1.22
CA LEU A 99 -18.20 -3.65 -2.02
C LEU A 99 -18.70 -5.08 -2.23
N GLN A 100 -18.62 -5.53 -3.48
CA GLN A 100 -18.80 -6.93 -3.85
C GLN A 100 -17.46 -7.67 -3.82
N PRO A 101 -17.43 -8.94 -3.36
CA PRO A 101 -16.20 -9.72 -3.22
C PRO A 101 -15.73 -10.29 -4.57
N GLU A 102 -15.45 -9.42 -5.55
CA GLU A 102 -14.98 -9.80 -6.88
C GLU A 102 -13.91 -8.84 -7.41
N PRO A 103 -12.98 -9.29 -8.28
CA PRO A 103 -11.80 -8.52 -8.68
C PRO A 103 -12.04 -7.12 -9.28
N ASN A 104 -13.03 -6.96 -10.16
CA ASN A 104 -13.33 -5.68 -10.80
C ASN A 104 -13.89 -4.68 -9.80
N ALA A 105 -14.81 -5.11 -8.93
CA ALA A 105 -15.33 -4.31 -7.83
C ALA A 105 -14.22 -3.90 -6.87
N LEU A 106 -13.28 -4.81 -6.55
CA LEU A 106 -12.11 -4.49 -5.74
C LEU A 106 -11.23 -3.41 -6.39
N ASN A 107 -10.87 -3.58 -7.67
CA ASN A 107 -10.10 -2.59 -8.42
C ASN A 107 -10.79 -1.22 -8.44
N LYS A 108 -12.11 -1.21 -8.69
CA LYS A 108 -12.90 0.02 -8.70
C LYS A 108 -12.95 0.67 -7.33
N ALA A 109 -13.20 -0.09 -6.27
CA ALA A 109 -13.28 0.41 -4.91
C ALA A 109 -11.94 1.01 -4.45
N VAL A 110 -10.83 0.33 -4.69
CA VAL A 110 -9.49 0.84 -4.35
C VAL A 110 -9.17 2.13 -5.12
N LYS A 111 -9.52 2.19 -6.40
CA LYS A 111 -9.36 3.41 -7.20
C LYS A 111 -10.18 4.57 -6.62
N GLN A 112 -11.43 4.32 -6.25
CA GLN A 112 -12.29 5.33 -5.62
C GLN A 112 -11.73 5.78 -4.27
N CYS A 113 -11.33 4.85 -3.40
CA CYS A 113 -10.71 5.19 -2.12
C CYS A 113 -9.46 6.06 -2.29
N THR A 114 -8.60 5.71 -3.25
CA THR A 114 -7.40 6.48 -3.56
C THR A 114 -7.75 7.91 -4.00
N GLN A 115 -8.70 8.06 -4.93
CA GLN A 115 -9.13 9.38 -5.42
C GLN A 115 -9.72 10.26 -4.32
N ILE A 116 -10.51 9.67 -3.40
CA ILE A 116 -11.07 10.39 -2.26
C ILE A 116 -9.94 10.89 -1.34
N LEU A 117 -8.98 10.03 -1.01
CA LEU A 117 -7.87 10.38 -0.11
C LEU A 117 -6.89 11.38 -0.76
N GLU A 118 -6.67 11.34 -2.07
CA GLU A 118 -5.81 12.29 -2.79
C GLU A 118 -6.38 13.72 -2.81
N ALA A 119 -7.71 13.85 -2.72
CA ALA A 119 -8.40 15.13 -2.66
C ALA A 119 -8.33 15.81 -1.28
N GLU A 120 -7.83 15.10 -0.25
CA GLU A 120 -7.70 15.63 1.09
C GLU A 120 -6.46 16.55 1.24
N HIS A 121 -6.24 17.00 2.49
CA HIS A 121 -5.12 17.86 2.87
C HIS A 121 -3.76 17.28 2.40
N GLU A 122 -2.80 18.17 2.11
CA GLU A 122 -1.51 17.79 1.54
C GLU A 122 -0.75 16.73 2.35
N ASP A 123 -0.74 16.82 3.68
CA ASP A 123 -0.12 15.79 4.53
C ASP A 123 -0.78 14.41 4.38
N VAL A 124 -2.11 14.36 4.25
CA VAL A 124 -2.83 13.08 4.05
C VAL A 124 -2.41 12.47 2.72
N ARG A 125 -2.34 13.30 1.67
CA ARG A 125 -1.87 12.86 0.35
C ARG A 125 -0.40 12.42 0.39
N LEU A 126 0.45 13.16 1.10
CA LEU A 126 1.88 12.84 1.24
C LEU A 126 2.09 11.46 1.86
N PHE A 127 1.48 11.19 3.03
CA PHE A 127 1.64 9.90 3.70
C PHE A 127 0.93 8.76 2.94
N LEU A 128 -0.17 9.05 2.24
CA LEU A 128 -0.83 8.07 1.36
C LEU A 128 0.12 7.66 0.22
N HIS A 129 0.72 8.64 -0.46
CA HIS A 129 1.64 8.41 -1.56
C HIS A 129 2.91 7.70 -1.09
N LEU A 130 3.45 8.07 0.08
CA LEU A 130 4.56 7.34 0.69
C LEU A 130 4.21 5.86 0.85
N GLY A 131 3.07 5.54 1.48
CA GLY A 131 2.63 4.16 1.67
C GLY A 131 2.48 3.40 0.34
N GLN A 132 1.83 4.02 -0.64
CA GLN A 132 1.63 3.40 -1.95
C GLN A 132 2.96 3.11 -2.66
N LYS A 133 3.91 4.05 -2.63
CA LYS A 133 5.21 3.91 -3.31
C LYS A 133 6.11 2.90 -2.61
N ILE A 134 6.10 2.84 -1.28
CA ILE A 134 6.81 1.80 -0.52
C ILE A 134 6.25 0.41 -0.83
N GLU A 135 4.93 0.25 -0.87
CA GLU A 135 4.35 -1.04 -1.24
C GLU A 135 4.62 -1.41 -2.70
N GLN A 136 4.55 -0.44 -3.61
CA GLN A 136 4.92 -0.66 -5.01
C GLN A 136 6.38 -1.10 -5.14
N PHE A 137 7.27 -0.54 -4.32
CA PHE A 137 8.69 -0.93 -4.30
C PHE A 137 8.87 -2.38 -3.86
N ASP A 138 8.25 -2.78 -2.74
CA ASP A 138 8.26 -4.18 -2.26
C ASP A 138 7.80 -5.14 -3.37
N ILE A 139 6.70 -4.81 -4.05
CA ILE A 139 6.16 -5.60 -5.15
C ILE A 139 7.15 -5.67 -6.30
N GLU A 140 7.63 -4.54 -6.81
CA GLU A 140 8.55 -4.50 -7.95
C GLU A 140 9.86 -5.24 -7.66
N LEU A 141 10.36 -5.17 -6.43
CA LEU A 141 11.52 -5.90 -5.96
C LEU A 141 11.28 -7.43 -5.95
N ARG A 142 10.10 -7.90 -5.49
CA ARG A 142 9.72 -9.33 -5.54
C ARG A 142 9.67 -9.88 -6.96
N PHE A 143 9.21 -9.06 -7.90
CA PHE A 143 9.05 -9.44 -9.30
C PHE A 143 10.27 -9.11 -10.16
N GLY A 144 11.37 -8.60 -9.57
CA GLY A 144 12.59 -8.23 -10.29
C GLY A 144 12.36 -7.20 -11.40
N GLN A 145 11.46 -6.25 -11.18
CA GLN A 145 11.15 -5.19 -12.14
C GLN A 145 12.17 -4.05 -12.07
N ASP A 146 12.22 -3.23 -13.11
CA ASP A 146 13.02 -1.99 -13.10
C ASP A 146 12.39 -0.94 -12.18
N LEU A 147 13.15 -0.51 -11.18
CA LEU A 147 12.72 0.44 -10.16
C LEU A 147 13.02 1.90 -10.53
N SER A 148 13.67 2.17 -11.67
CA SER A 148 14.19 3.50 -12.02
C SER A 148 13.12 4.60 -12.00
N PHE A 149 11.93 4.33 -12.53
CA PHE A 149 10.82 5.28 -12.52
C PHE A 149 10.26 5.48 -11.11
N LEU A 150 10.06 4.38 -10.37
CA LEU A 150 9.53 4.43 -9.01
C LEU A 150 10.47 5.19 -8.06
N LEU A 151 11.79 5.01 -8.20
CA LEU A 151 12.80 5.75 -7.44
C LEU A 151 12.69 7.26 -7.67
N ALA A 152 12.47 7.70 -8.90
CA ALA A 152 12.31 9.12 -9.21
C ALA A 152 11.05 9.72 -8.56
N GLU A 153 9.95 8.97 -8.55
CA GLU A 153 8.73 9.41 -7.85
C GLU A 153 8.90 9.41 -6.33
N LEU A 154 9.55 8.38 -5.78
CA LEU A 154 9.77 8.26 -4.34
C LEU A 154 10.78 9.31 -3.83
N ASP A 155 11.75 9.74 -4.65
CA ASP A 155 12.69 10.83 -4.31
C ASP A 155 11.94 12.13 -4.02
N ILE A 156 10.91 12.45 -4.82
CA ILE A 156 10.05 13.63 -4.61
C ILE A 156 9.29 13.51 -3.27
N VAL A 157 8.76 12.33 -2.96
CA VAL A 157 8.03 12.08 -1.72
C VAL A 157 8.97 12.21 -0.51
N VAL A 158 10.16 11.61 -0.56
CA VAL A 158 11.15 11.69 0.53
C VAL A 158 11.59 13.13 0.79
N GLN A 159 11.84 13.92 -0.27
CA GLN A 159 12.17 15.34 -0.13
C GLN A 159 11.05 16.13 0.57
N GLN A 160 9.78 15.80 0.32
CA GLN A 160 8.65 16.44 1.00
C GLN A 160 8.58 16.09 2.49
N LEU A 161 9.01 14.88 2.89
CA LEU A 161 9.08 14.48 4.30
C LEU A 161 10.13 15.28 5.09
N ALA A 162 11.23 15.71 4.46
CA ALA A 162 12.25 16.52 5.13
C ALA A 162 11.66 17.83 5.70
N HIS A 163 10.64 18.40 5.05
CA HIS A 163 9.92 19.58 5.56
C HIS A 163 9.09 19.33 6.83
N LEU A 164 8.90 18.06 7.22
CA LEU A 164 8.20 17.62 8.42
C LEU A 164 9.17 17.21 9.55
N ASN A 165 10.42 17.70 9.52
CA ASN A 165 11.51 17.33 10.43
C ASN A 165 11.92 15.85 10.35
N TRP A 166 11.64 15.18 9.23
CA TRP A 166 12.09 13.80 8.98
C TRP A 166 13.47 13.76 8.28
N GLU A 167 14.39 14.63 8.71
CA GLU A 167 15.68 14.88 8.06
C GLU A 167 16.62 13.65 8.04
N ASN A 168 16.47 12.74 9.00
CA ASN A 168 17.35 11.57 9.12
C ASN A 168 17.13 10.53 8.00
N ILE A 169 16.01 10.60 7.26
CA ILE A 169 15.66 9.61 6.22
C ILE A 169 16.62 9.62 5.04
N ASP A 170 17.25 10.78 4.77
CA ASP A 170 18.05 10.98 3.57
C ASP A 170 19.22 9.99 3.47
N GLU A 171 19.88 9.65 4.57
CA GLU A 171 21.04 8.76 4.54
C GLU A 171 20.69 7.36 4.02
N ASN A 172 19.69 6.69 4.60
CA ASN A 172 19.30 5.35 4.14
C ASN A 172 18.58 5.40 2.79
N TRP A 173 17.92 6.52 2.45
CA TRP A 173 17.38 6.72 1.12
C TRP A 173 18.49 6.75 0.05
N GLN A 174 19.61 7.43 0.29
CA GLN A 174 20.75 7.41 -0.63
C GLN A 174 21.36 6.01 -0.75
N VAL A 175 21.45 5.26 0.36
CA VAL A 175 21.94 3.87 0.32
C VAL A 175 21.03 3.00 -0.53
N LEU A 176 19.71 3.08 -0.36
CA LEU A 176 18.74 2.33 -1.16
C LEU A 176 18.84 2.67 -2.65
N LYS A 177 19.01 3.95 -3.02
CA LYS A 177 19.20 4.35 -4.42
C LYS A 177 20.46 3.76 -5.05
N GLN A 178 21.53 3.57 -4.27
CA GLN A 178 22.78 2.96 -4.73
C GLN A 178 22.70 1.44 -4.78
N GLN A 179 21.90 0.84 -3.90
CA GLN A 179 21.79 -0.60 -3.70
C GLN A 179 20.32 -1.02 -3.66
N LEU A 180 19.80 -1.47 -4.81
CA LEU A 180 18.42 -1.94 -4.94
C LEU A 180 18.29 -3.39 -4.45
N THR A 181 18.67 -3.63 -3.19
CA THR A 181 18.66 -4.93 -2.53
C THR A 181 17.56 -4.98 -1.48
N TRP A 182 17.17 -6.21 -1.10
CA TRP A 182 16.27 -6.44 0.01
C TRP A 182 16.77 -5.83 1.31
N ASP A 183 18.06 -6.00 1.63
CA ASP A 183 18.64 -5.47 2.87
C ASP A 183 18.55 -3.95 2.94
N ALA A 184 18.91 -3.24 1.86
CA ALA A 184 18.82 -1.79 1.81
C ALA A 184 17.36 -1.30 1.90
N TYR A 185 16.43 -2.00 1.25
CA TYR A 185 15.00 -1.70 1.34
C TYR A 185 14.46 -1.89 2.76
N TYR A 186 14.82 -3.00 3.43
CA TYR A 186 14.42 -3.25 4.82
C TYR A 186 15.01 -2.23 5.78
N THR A 187 16.29 -1.86 5.63
CA THR A 187 16.90 -0.81 6.47
C THR A 187 16.19 0.54 6.30
N PHE A 188 15.88 0.93 5.06
CA PHE A 188 15.16 2.17 4.77
C PHE A 188 13.75 2.16 5.36
N THR A 189 12.97 1.09 5.13
CA THR A 189 11.62 0.99 5.69
C THR A 189 11.61 0.92 7.21
N GLN A 190 12.57 0.25 7.85
CA GLN A 190 12.70 0.26 9.31
C GLN A 190 12.95 1.67 9.85
N GLN A 191 13.77 2.46 9.16
CA GLN A 191 13.93 3.86 9.54
C GLN A 191 12.61 4.63 9.42
N LEU A 192 11.85 4.46 8.33
CA LEU A 192 10.53 5.07 8.18
C LEU A 192 9.60 4.71 9.34
N GLU A 193 9.55 3.44 9.74
CA GLU A 193 8.74 3.01 10.89
C GLU A 193 9.15 3.74 12.17
N ASN A 194 10.45 3.85 12.47
CA ASN A 194 10.95 4.58 13.64
C ASN A 194 10.56 6.07 13.62
N MET A 195 10.44 6.68 12.44
CA MET A 195 10.04 8.08 12.32
C MET A 195 8.59 8.32 12.74
N PHE A 196 7.73 7.31 12.67
CA PHE A 196 6.35 7.38 13.17
C PHE A 196 6.24 7.17 14.69
N GLU A 197 7.26 6.63 15.36
CA GLU A 197 7.28 6.38 16.81
C GLU A 197 7.81 7.59 17.62
N GLY A 198 8.46 8.54 16.95
CA GLY A 198 9.07 9.73 17.55
C GLY A 198 8.12 10.85 17.94
#